data_AF-A0AA95MZ19-F1
#
_entry.id   AF-A0AA95MZ19-F1
#
_cell.length_a   1.000
_cell.length_b   1.000
_cell.length_c   1.000
_cell.angle_alpha   90.00
_cell.angle_beta   90.00
_cell.angle_gamma   90.00
#
_symmetry.space_group_name_H-M   'P 1'
#
loop_
_entity.id
_entity.type
_entity.pdbx_description
1 polymer ?
#
loop_
_entity_poly.entity_id
_entity_poly.type
_entity_poly.pdbx_seq_one_letter_code
_entity_poly.pdbx_strand_id
1 'polypeptide(L)'
;MKIKTFTSVACLLVTLAIAAYLDSPYSFFNKNYAYSSVQPAMAQPVAVEPSSDIPELEEKLEKRERVDGYIVETYEEYEVYKDKDGNVIKSEPTGKTDSIRYWDNSKKTADD
;
A
#
# COMPACT_ATOMS: atom_id res chain seq x y z
N MET A 1 30.70 5.07 37.53
CA MET A 1 29.58 4.30 36.95
C MET A 1 28.39 5.16 36.49
N LYS A 2 28.01 6.23 37.21
CA LYS A 2 26.82 7.05 36.90
C LYS A 2 26.85 7.83 35.57
N ILE A 3 28.02 8.24 35.10
CA ILE A 3 28.15 9.03 33.85
C ILE A 3 27.87 8.15 32.62
N LYS A 4 28.38 6.91 32.59
CA LYS A 4 28.12 5.98 31.47
C LYS A 4 26.65 5.59 31.36
N THR A 5 25.99 5.38 32.50
CA THR A 5 24.54 5.13 32.54
C THR A 5 23.75 6.37 32.12
N PHE A 6 24.18 7.57 32.51
CA PHE A 6 23.54 8.82 32.09
C PHE A 6 23.66 9.05 30.58
N THR A 7 24.85 8.87 30.01
CA THR A 7 25.06 8.97 28.55
C THR A 7 24.25 7.91 27.79
N SER A 8 24.16 6.69 28.31
CA SER A 8 23.35 5.63 27.70
C SER A 8 21.86 5.97 27.68
N VAL A 9 21.32 6.46 28.81
CA VAL A 9 19.92 6.90 28.90
C VAL A 9 19.64 8.10 27.99
N ALA A 10 20.56 9.06 27.91
CA ALA A 10 20.43 10.19 27.01
C ALA A 10 20.42 9.75 25.54
N CYS A 11 21.32 8.84 25.13
CA CYS A 11 21.30 8.26 23.79
C CYS A 11 20.00 7.54 23.49
N LEU A 12 19.48 6.74 24.43
CA LEU A 12 18.20 6.04 24.28
C LEU A 12 17.06 7.03 24.00
N LEU A 13 16.95 8.10 24.80
CA LEU A 13 15.91 9.11 24.63
C LEU A 13 16.00 9.82 23.28
N VAL A 14 17.22 10.14 22.83
CA VAL A 14 17.44 10.74 21.50
C VAL A 14 17.00 9.78 20.40
N THR A 15 17.35 8.49 20.48
CA THR A 15 16.90 7.50 19.49
C THR A 15 15.39 7.33 19.47
N LEU A 16 14.74 7.36 20.64
CA LEU A 16 13.28 7.28 20.73
C LEU A 16 12.61 8.51 20.09
N ALA A 17 13.15 9.70 20.37
CA ALA A 17 12.64 10.95 19.80
C ALA A 17 12.78 10.99 18.27
N ILE A 18 13.90 10.50 17.73
CA ILE A 18 14.12 10.39 16.28
C ILE A 18 13.13 9.40 15.67
N ALA A 19 12.95 8.22 16.27
CA ALA A 19 11.99 7.23 15.78
C ALA A 19 10.56 7.78 15.75
N ALA A 20 10.13 8.42 16.84
CA ALA A 20 8.80 9.06 16.92
C ALA A 20 8.64 10.20 15.90
N TYR A 21 9.69 11.01 15.68
CA TYR A 21 9.66 12.05 14.65
C TYR A 21 9.51 11.46 13.26
N LEU A 22 10.28 10.41 12.92
CA LEU A 22 10.23 9.77 11.60
C LEU A 22 8.89 9.11 11.28
N ASP A 23 8.20 8.61 12.30
CA ASP A 23 6.86 8.02 12.19
C ASP A 23 5.75 9.10 12.14
N SER A 24 6.04 10.31 12.63
CA SER A 24 5.07 11.40 12.62
C SER A 24 4.80 11.96 11.21
N PRO A 25 3.58 12.48 10.95
CA PRO A 25 3.25 13.11 9.67
C PRO A 25 4.03 14.41 9.40
N TYR A 26 4.75 14.92 10.42
CA TYR A 26 5.59 16.10 10.32
C TYR A 26 7.04 15.78 9.90
N SER A 27 7.39 14.49 9.72
CA SER A 27 8.69 14.07 9.22
C SER A 27 8.92 14.52 7.78
N PHE A 28 10.00 15.28 7.54
CA PHE A 28 10.40 15.65 6.18
C PHE A 28 10.82 14.45 5.32
N PHE A 29 11.34 13.37 5.92
CA PHE A 29 11.81 12.20 5.18
C PHE A 29 10.69 11.24 4.80
N ASN A 30 9.63 11.18 5.61
CA ASN A 30 8.56 10.19 5.47
C ASN A 30 7.24 10.77 4.92
N LYS A 31 7.27 12.00 4.38
CA LYS A 31 6.06 12.69 3.91
C LYS A 31 5.26 11.90 2.86
N ASN A 32 5.93 11.06 2.06
CA ASN A 32 5.30 10.25 1.01
C ASN A 32 4.88 8.84 1.47
N TYR A 33 5.28 8.37 2.66
CA TYR A 33 4.84 7.09 3.24
C TYR A 33 4.14 7.26 4.58
N ALA A 34 3.80 8.50 4.96
CA ALA A 34 2.94 8.80 6.08
C ALA A 34 1.55 8.22 5.79
N TYR A 35 1.32 6.99 6.24
CA TYR A 35 0.04 6.32 6.16
C TYR A 35 -0.94 7.09 7.04
N SER A 36 -1.78 7.92 6.44
CA SER A 36 -2.95 8.43 7.15
C SER A 36 -3.85 7.23 7.39
N SER A 37 -3.79 6.67 8.60
CA SER A 37 -4.89 5.86 9.09
C SER A 37 -6.08 6.81 9.24
N VAL A 38 -6.82 7.00 8.16
CA VAL A 38 -8.25 7.28 8.28
C VAL A 38 -8.77 6.04 8.97
N GLN A 39 -8.74 6.05 10.30
CA GLN A 39 -9.37 5.01 11.09
C GLN A 39 -10.83 5.07 10.63
N PRO A 40 -11.33 4.07 9.88
CA PRO A 40 -12.74 4.07 9.57
C PRO A 40 -13.40 4.02 10.94
N ALA A 41 -14.22 5.02 11.25
CA ALA A 41 -15.11 4.93 12.38
C ALA A 41 -15.76 3.55 12.26
N MET A 42 -15.53 2.68 13.24
CA MET A 42 -16.00 1.30 13.22
C MET A 42 -17.51 1.36 13.02
N ALA A 43 -17.95 1.24 11.77
CA ALA A 43 -19.36 1.21 11.45
C ALA A 43 -19.86 -0.09 12.02
N GLN A 44 -20.84 -0.01 12.91
CA GLN A 44 -21.57 -1.19 13.35
C GLN A 44 -22.03 -1.92 12.09
N PRO A 45 -21.83 -3.25 12.00
CA PRO A 45 -22.23 -4.00 10.82
C PRO A 45 -23.74 -3.98 10.77
N VAL A 46 -24.31 -3.07 10.00
CA VAL A 46 -25.67 -3.22 9.50
C VAL A 46 -25.59 -4.43 8.58
N ALA A 47 -26.32 -5.49 8.92
CA ALA A 47 -26.52 -6.62 8.03
C ALA A 47 -27.29 -6.10 6.80
N VAL A 48 -26.55 -5.56 5.84
CA VAL A 48 -27.05 -5.22 4.52
C VAL A 48 -27.04 -6.53 3.75
N GLU A 49 -28.23 -7.05 3.43
CA GLU A 49 -28.35 -8.12 2.45
C GLU A 49 -27.55 -7.70 1.19
N PRO A 50 -26.73 -8.59 0.60
CA PRO A 50 -25.94 -8.24 -0.57
C PRO A 50 -26.87 -7.79 -1.70
N SER A 51 -27.00 -6.47 -1.83
CA SER A 51 -27.63 -5.82 -2.95
C SER A 51 -26.75 -6.10 -4.15
N SER A 52 -27.28 -6.81 -5.15
CA SER A 52 -26.60 -7.10 -6.42
C SER A 52 -26.15 -5.86 -7.19
N ASP A 53 -26.61 -4.68 -6.77
CA ASP A 53 -26.40 -3.42 -7.47
C ASP A 53 -25.13 -2.69 -7.02
N ILE A 54 -24.43 -3.17 -5.98
CA ILE A 54 -23.16 -2.59 -5.52
C ILE A 54 -22.01 -3.36 -6.18
N PRO A 55 -21.20 -2.73 -7.05
CA PRO A 55 -20.06 -3.39 -7.67
C PRO A 55 -18.94 -3.64 -6.66
N GLU A 56 -18.20 -4.72 -6.87
CA GLU A 56 -16.92 -4.96 -6.22
C GLU A 56 -15.81 -4.31 -7.06
N LEU A 57 -14.90 -3.59 -6.40
CA LEU A 57 -13.74 -2.99 -7.06
C LEU A 57 -12.62 -4.04 -7.15
N GLU A 58 -12.15 -4.30 -8.37
CA GLU A 58 -11.06 -5.24 -8.63
C GLU A 58 -9.97 -4.58 -9.50
N GLU A 59 -8.72 -4.70 -9.07
CA GLU A 59 -7.53 -4.27 -9.83
C GLU A 59 -7.11 -5.35 -10.82
N LYS A 60 -6.94 -5.00 -12.09
CA LYS A 60 -6.50 -5.92 -13.15
C LYS A 60 -5.24 -5.43 -13.82
N LEU A 61 -4.28 -6.33 -14.03
CA LEU A 61 -3.05 -6.02 -14.75
C LEU A 61 -3.36 -5.72 -16.23
N GLU A 62 -3.09 -4.49 -16.65
CA GLU A 62 -3.30 -4.02 -18.02
C GLU A 62 -2.01 -4.16 -18.84
N LYS A 63 -0.88 -3.76 -18.26
CA LYS A 63 0.41 -3.75 -18.95
C LYS A 63 1.57 -4.12 -18.03
N ARG A 64 2.53 -4.84 -18.60
CA ARG A 64 3.83 -5.10 -18.00
C ARG A 64 4.93 -4.79 -19.02
N GLU A 65 5.86 -3.91 -18.67
CA GLU A 65 6.97 -3.53 -19.55
C GLU A 65 8.29 -3.41 -18.81
N ARG A 66 9.39 -3.50 -19.56
CA ARG A 66 10.75 -3.39 -19.01
C ARG A 66 11.38 -2.08 -19.49
N VAL A 67 11.68 -1.19 -18.55
CA VAL A 67 12.25 0.13 -18.84
C VAL A 67 13.50 0.31 -17.98
N ASP A 68 14.65 0.48 -18.62
CA ASP A 68 15.94 0.76 -17.97
C ASP A 68 16.32 -0.21 -16.84
N GLY A 69 16.04 -1.51 -17.03
CA GLY A 69 16.35 -2.54 -16.02
C GLY A 69 15.29 -2.70 -14.92
N TYR A 70 14.22 -1.92 -14.95
CA TYR A 70 13.05 -2.08 -14.08
C TYR A 70 11.92 -2.77 -14.82
N ILE A 71 11.11 -3.54 -14.10
CA ILE A 71 9.77 -3.95 -14.53
C ILE A 71 8.79 -2.89 -14.02
N VAL A 72 7.92 -2.43 -14.92
CA VAL A 72 6.80 -1.54 -14.64
C VAL A 72 5.52 -2.31 -14.94
N GLU A 73 4.63 -2.41 -13.96
CA GLU A 73 3.31 -3.01 -14.10
C GLU A 73 2.25 -1.94 -13.88
N THR A 74 1.31 -1.84 -14.81
CA THR A 74 0.17 -0.93 -14.76
C THR A 74 -1.09 -1.76 -14.53
N TYR A 75 -1.82 -1.38 -13.49
CA TYR A 75 -3.09 -1.96 -13.09
C TYR A 75 -4.20 -0.95 -13.34
N GLU A 76 -5.36 -1.42 -13.76
CA GLU A 76 -6.57 -0.62 -13.91
C GLU A 76 -7.66 -1.16 -12.97
N GLU A 77 -8.37 -0.24 -12.32
CA GLU A 77 -9.49 -0.53 -11.43
C GLU A 77 -10.75 -0.81 -12.27
N TYR A 78 -11.47 -1.88 -11.94
CA TYR A 78 -12.73 -2.27 -12.57
C TYR A 78 -13.87 -2.33 -11.55
N GLU A 79 -15.05 -1.86 -11.96
CA GLU A 79 -16.32 -2.15 -11.29
C GLU A 79 -16.84 -3.50 -11.78
N VAL A 80 -16.83 -4.50 -10.89
CA VAL A 80 -17.24 -5.87 -11.16
C VAL A 80 -18.57 -6.16 -10.47
N TYR A 81 -19.61 -6.40 -11.26
CA TYR A 81 -20.93 -6.75 -10.78
C TYR A 81 -21.05 -8.28 -10.76
N LYS A 82 -21.45 -8.83 -9.61
CA LYS A 82 -21.62 -10.27 -9.40
C LYS A 82 -23.08 -10.59 -9.08
N ASP A 83 -23.55 -11.74 -9.55
CA ASP A 83 -24.85 -12.28 -9.15
C ASP A 83 -24.81 -12.85 -7.72
N LYS A 84 -25.94 -13.34 -7.23
CA LYS A 84 -26.06 -13.91 -5.87
C LYS A 84 -25.24 -15.20 -5.68
N ASP A 85 -24.87 -15.86 -6.76
CA ASP A 85 -24.05 -17.07 -6.77
C ASP A 85 -22.55 -16.74 -6.93
N GLY A 86 -22.20 -15.46 -7.07
CA GLY A 86 -20.83 -14.96 -7.21
C GLY A 86 -20.31 -14.93 -8.65
N ASN A 87 -21.15 -15.21 -9.66
CA ASN A 87 -20.72 -15.15 -11.06
C ASN A 87 -20.68 -13.70 -11.54
N VAL A 88 -19.63 -13.36 -12.30
CA VAL A 88 -19.48 -12.03 -12.88
C VAL A 88 -20.50 -11.84 -14.00
N ILE A 89 -21.39 -10.86 -13.82
CA ILE A 89 -22.40 -10.48 -14.82
C ILE A 89 -21.95 -9.29 -15.67
N LYS A 90 -21.08 -8.43 -15.13
CA LYS A 90 -20.58 -7.23 -15.81
C LYS A 90 -19.23 -6.80 -15.22
N SER A 91 -18.34 -6.30 -16.06
CA SER A 91 -17.06 -5.69 -15.63
C SER A 91 -16.79 -4.47 -16.49
N GLU A 92 -16.68 -3.30 -15.86
CA GLU A 92 -16.41 -2.02 -16.54
C GLU A 92 -15.15 -1.36 -15.98
N PRO A 93 -14.25 -0.84 -16.83
CA PRO A 93 -13.09 -0.09 -16.36
C PRO A 93 -13.54 1.25 -15.76
N THR A 94 -12.95 1.63 -14.63
CA THR A 94 -13.20 2.97 -14.03
C THR A 94 -12.30 4.04 -14.66
N GLY A 95 -11.29 3.63 -15.43
CA GLY A 95 -10.26 4.49 -15.98
C GLY A 95 -9.23 4.99 -14.95
N LYS A 96 -9.33 4.55 -13.69
CA LYS A 96 -8.26 4.76 -12.71
C LYS A 96 -7.18 3.71 -12.92
N THR A 97 -5.94 4.17 -13.04
CA THR A 97 -4.79 3.30 -13.23
C THR A 97 -3.71 3.59 -12.20
N ASP A 98 -3.17 2.54 -11.61
CA ASP A 98 -2.01 2.59 -10.74
C ASP A 98 -0.84 1.85 -11.36
N SER A 99 0.38 2.23 -10.99
CA SER A 99 1.58 1.56 -11.51
C SER A 99 2.60 1.28 -10.43
N ILE A 100 3.14 0.07 -10.46
CA ILE A 100 4.25 -0.34 -9.59
C ILE A 100 5.51 -0.56 -10.42
N ARG A 101 6.65 -0.15 -9.86
CA ARG A 101 7.97 -0.26 -10.50
C ARG A 101 8.93 -0.95 -9.56
N TYR A 102 9.58 -2.01 -10.04
CA TYR A 102 10.58 -2.75 -9.27
C TYR A 102 11.76 -3.18 -10.14
N TRP A 103 12.92 -3.36 -9.53
CA TRP A 103 14.14 -3.74 -10.25
C TRP A 103 14.06 -5.18 -10.75
N ASP A 104 14.49 -5.42 -11.98
CA ASP A 104 14.46 -6.76 -12.55
C ASP A 104 15.73 -7.55 -12.18
N ASN A 105 15.60 -8.41 -11.18
CA ASN A 105 16.68 -9.26 -10.69
C ASN A 105 16.99 -10.46 -11.61
N SER A 106 16.22 -10.71 -12.67
CA SER A 106 16.42 -11.88 -13.56
C SER A 106 17.79 -11.91 -14.26
N LYS A 107 18.48 -10.77 -14.36
CA LYS A 107 19.84 -10.71 -14.93
C LYS A 107 20.95 -11.15 -13.98
N LYS A 108 20.69 -11.27 -12.67
CA LYS A 108 21.73 -11.54 -11.66
C LYS A 108 22.01 -13.04 -11.47
N THR A 109 21.13 -13.91 -11.94
CA THR A 109 21.20 -15.37 -11.71
C THR A 109 21.83 -16.17 -12.87
N ALA A 110 22.23 -15.51 -13.96
CA ALA A 110 22.75 -16.19 -15.16
C ALA A 110 24.29 -16.25 -15.23
N ASP A 111 25.00 -15.69 -14.23
CA ASP A 111 26.45 -15.51 -14.25
C ASP A 111 27.11 -15.80 -12.88
N ASP A 112 26.45 -16.61 -12.03
CA ASP A 112 26.95 -17.11 -10.73
C ASP A 112 26.98 -18.65 -10.72
#